data_AF-A0A7K7NAN1-F1
#
_entry.id   AF-A0A7K7NAN1-F1
#
_cell.length_a   1.000
_cell.length_b   1.000
_cell.length_c   1.000
_cell.angle_alpha   90.00
_cell.angle_beta   90.00
_cell.angle_gamma   90.00
#
_symmetry.space_group_name_H-M   'P 1'
#
loop_
_entity.id
_entity.type
_entity.pdbx_description
1 polymer ?
#
loop_
_entity_poly.entity_id
_entity_poly.type
_entity_poly.pdbx_seq_one_letter_code
_entity_poly.pdbx_strand_id
1 'polypeptide(L)' 'CPVPQIQNGGVSVLKYRYTYKDTVSFKCHRGFTLRGHRTAQCQADKTWDPPVPVCEQGKCQYSDLIALQIPS' A
#
# COMPACT_ATOMS: atom_id res chain seq x y z
N CYS A 1 -11.29 13.09 5.14
CA CYS A 1 -10.42 12.63 4.06
C CYS A 1 -11.21 11.87 3.02
N PRO A 2 -10.81 11.93 1.74
CA PRO A 2 -11.44 11.16 0.67
C PRO A 2 -11.27 9.65 0.91
N VAL A 3 -12.18 8.85 0.38
CA VAL A 3 -12.08 7.38 0.42
C VAL A 3 -10.81 6.96 -0.33
N PRO A 4 -9.83 6.31 0.33
CA PRO A 4 -8.59 5.91 -0.33
C PRO A 4 -8.86 4.99 -1.52
N GLN A 5 -8.37 5.38 -2.70
CA GLN A 5 -8.40 4.53 -3.90
C GLN A 5 -7.03 3.88 -4.05
N ILE A 6 -6.97 2.56 -3.90
CA ILE A 6 -5.74 1.78 -3.96
C ILE A 6 -5.94 0.71 -5.02
N GLN A 7 -5.29 0.87 -6.16
CA GLN A 7 -5.35 -0.15 -7.20
C GLN A 7 -4.68 -1.44 -6.69
N ASN A 8 -5.31 -2.60 -6.91
CA ASN A 8 -4.82 -3.90 -6.43
C ASN A 8 -4.61 -3.96 -4.91
N GLY A 9 -5.40 -3.21 -4.15
CA GLY A 9 -5.38 -3.23 -2.70
C GLY A 9 -6.64 -2.61 -2.10
N GLY A 10 -6.59 -2.39 -0.80
CA GLY A 10 -7.68 -1.80 -0.06
C GLY A 10 -7.27 -1.37 1.34
N VAL A 11 -8.25 -0.91 2.10
CA VAL A 11 -8.12 -0.51 3.50
C VAL A 11 -8.72 -1.55 4.43
N SER A 12 -8.22 -1.63 5.67
CA SER A 12 -8.76 -2.53 6.68
C SER A 12 -10.19 -2.22 7.10
N VAL A 13 -10.60 -0.95 7.05
CA VAL A 13 -11.97 -0.51 7.42
C VAL A 13 -12.47 0.45 6.36
N LEU A 14 -13.46 0.01 5.57
CA LEU A 14 -14.12 0.85 4.58
C LEU A 14 -15.21 1.69 5.25
N LYS A 15 -15.12 3.01 5.14
CA LYS A 15 -16.15 3.95 5.59
C LYS A 15 -16.58 4.83 4.42
N TYR A 16 -17.83 5.30 4.43
CA TYR A 16 -18.29 6.30 3.45
C TYR A 16 -17.55 7.65 3.61
N ARG A 17 -17.07 7.94 4.82
CA ARG A 17 -16.37 9.18 5.17
C ARG A 17 -15.37 8.93 6.29
N TYR A 18 -14.19 9.52 6.17
CA TYR A 18 -13.15 9.54 7.20
C TYR A 18 -13.00 10.95 7.78
N THR A 19 -12.90 11.04 9.11
CA THR A 19 -12.79 12.31 9.86
C THR A 19 -11.39 12.50 10.45
N TYR A 20 -11.08 13.71 10.92
CA TYR A 20 -9.80 14.02 11.55
C TYR A 20 -9.42 12.97 12.61
N LYS A 21 -8.14 12.56 12.61
CA LYS A 21 -7.56 11.48 13.44
C LYS A 21 -8.02 10.05 13.12
N ASP A 22 -8.93 9.84 12.17
CA ASP A 22 -9.20 8.47 11.69
C ASP A 22 -7.93 7.88 11.09
N THR A 23 -7.59 6.67 11.50
CA THR A 23 -6.42 5.94 11.02
C THR A 23 -6.87 4.71 10.24
N VAL A 24 -6.24 4.46 9.09
CA VAL A 24 -6.50 3.28 8.27
C VAL A 24 -5.20 2.53 8.03
N SER A 25 -5.33 1.20 7.91
CA SER A 25 -4.25 0.32 7.46
C SER A 25 -4.53 -0.13 6.04
N PHE A 26 -3.48 -0.23 5.24
CA PHE A 26 -3.54 -0.60 3.83
C PHE A 26 -3.06 -2.04 3.61
N LYS A 27 -3.67 -2.72 2.65
CA LYS A 27 -3.32 -4.08 2.27
C LYS A 27 -3.40 -4.26 0.76
N CYS A 28 -2.36 -4.84 0.17
CA CYS A 28 -2.36 -5.22 -1.24
C CYS A 28 -2.96 -6.61 -1.43
N HIS A 29 -3.52 -6.84 -2.63
CA HIS A 29 -3.95 -8.15 -3.09
C HIS A 29 -2.76 -9.11 -3.23
N ARG A 30 -3.04 -10.41 -3.31
CA ARG A 30 -1.98 -11.43 -3.50
C ARG A 30 -1.21 -11.15 -4.80
N GLY A 31 0.12 -11.26 -4.74
CA GLY A 31 1.01 -10.96 -5.86
C GLY A 31 1.42 -9.49 -6.01
N PHE A 32 0.92 -8.61 -5.14
CA PHE A 32 1.30 -7.21 -5.10
C PHE A 32 2.02 -6.88 -3.79
N THR A 33 3.00 -6.00 -3.88
CA THR A 33 3.81 -5.50 -2.76
C THR A 33 3.42 -4.06 -2.46
N LEU A 34 3.23 -3.76 -1.18
CA LEU A 34 2.90 -2.42 -0.71
C LEU A 34 4.15 -1.53 -0.73
N ARG A 35 4.11 -0.46 -1.52
CA ARG A 35 5.16 0.57 -1.58
C ARG A 35 4.66 1.86 -0.91
N GLY A 36 5.33 2.23 0.19
CA GLY A 36 4.96 3.36 1.04
C GLY A 36 4.62 2.91 2.46
N HIS A 37 3.83 3.72 3.17
CA HIS A 37 3.46 3.44 4.55
C HIS A 37 2.26 2.49 4.63
N ARG A 38 2.29 1.58 5.60
CA ARG A 38 1.19 0.63 5.84
C ARG A 38 -0.03 1.31 6.44
N THR A 39 0.13 2.47 7.07
CA THR A 39 -0.94 3.20 7.75
C THR A 39 -0.92 4.66 7.36
N ALA A 40 -2.10 5.29 7.36
CA ALA A 40 -2.24 6.74 7.22
C ALA A 40 -3.31 7.26 8.18
N GLN A 41 -3.13 8.48 8.64
CA GLN A 41 -4.07 9.22 9.47
C GLN A 41 -4.68 10.39 8.69
N CYS A 42 -5.97 10.60 8.89
CA CYS A 42 -6.69 11.71 8.31
C CYS A 42 -6.37 13.02 9.04
N GLN A 43 -5.78 13.97 8.31
CA GLN A 43 -5.37 15.27 8.82
C GLN A 43 -6.50 16.31 8.78
N ALA A 44 -6.29 17.44 9.44
CA ALA A 44 -7.30 18.51 9.56
C ALA A 44 -7.63 19.19 8.21
N ASP A 45 -6.65 19.22 7.30
CA ASP A 45 -6.77 19.68 5.91
C ASP A 45 -7.47 18.66 4.99
N LYS A 46 -7.97 17.55 5.56
CA LYS A 46 -8.63 16.43 4.86
C LYS A 46 -7.71 15.63 3.93
N THR A 47 -6.39 15.69 4.14
CA THR A 47 -5.41 14.83 3.45
C THR A 47 -5.02 13.63 4.30
N TRP A 48 -4.46 12.61 3.65
CA TRP A 48 -3.90 11.43 4.32
C TRP A 48 -2.42 11.66 4.57
N ASP A 49 -1.99 11.49 5.82
CA ASP A 49 -0.58 11.54 6.19
C ASP A 49 -0.19 10.31 7.02
N PRO A 50 0.81 9.53 6.59
CA PRO A 50 1.50 9.63 5.30
C PRO A 50 0.57 9.42 4.08
N PRO A 51 1.00 9.78 2.86
CA PRO A 51 0.19 9.61 1.64
C PRO A 51 -0.26 8.17 1.41
N VAL A 52 -1.38 8.01 0.69
CA VAL A 52 -1.93 6.69 0.32
C VAL A 52 -0.89 5.90 -0.50
N PRO A 53 -0.57 4.64 -0.12
CA PRO A 53 0.48 3.86 -0.76
C PRO A 53 0.03 3.29 -2.11
N VAL A 54 1.00 2.77 -2.86
CA VAL A 54 0.77 2.08 -4.13
C VAL A 54 1.03 0.59 -3.95
N CYS A 55 0.18 -0.25 -4.55
CA CYS A 55 0.42 -1.69 -4.65
C CYS A 55 1.05 -1.99 -6.00
N GLU A 56 2.35 -2.28 -6.00
CA GLU A 56 3.11 -2.62 -7.20
C GLU A 56 3.11 -4.13 -7.39
N GLN A 57 3.04 -4.60 -8.63
CA GLN A 57 3.13 -6.04 -8.89
C GLN A 57 4.51 -6.51 -8.43
N GLY A 58 4.56 -7.53 -7.57
CA GLY A 58 5.83 -8.10 -7.15
C GLY A 58 6.56 -8.56 -8.40
N LYS A 59 7.77 -8.03 -8.65
CA LYS A 59 8.65 -8.65 -9.64
C LYS A 59 8.77 -10.11 -9.24
N CYS A 60 8.48 -11.02 -10.16
CA CYS A 60 8.72 -12.43 -9.95
C CYS A 60 10.13 -12.55 -9.38
N GLN A 61 10.28 -13.17 -8.21
CA GLN A 61 11.56 -13.44 -7.53
C GLN A 61 12.40 -14.48 -8.31
N TYR A 62 12.26 -14.50 -9.62
CA TYR A 62 12.96 -15.38 -10.54
C TYR A 62 14.27 -14.76 -11.01
N SER A 63 14.43 -13.43 -10.88
CA SER A 63 15.70 -12.75 -11.14
C SER A 63 16.78 -13.07 -10.11
N ASP A 64 16.40 -13.36 -8.85
CA ASP A 64 17.36 -13.68 -7.79
C ASP A 64 17.80 -15.16 -7.80
N LEU A 65 17.05 -16.05 -8.48
CA LEU A 65 17.41 -17.46 -8.65
C LEU A 65 18.39 -17.69 -9.80
N ILE A 66 18.49 -16.77 -10.76
CA ILE A 66 19.43 -16.90 -11.90
C ILE A 66 20.83 -16.36 -11.54
N ALA A 67 20.93 -15.41 -10.60
CA ALA A 67 22.20 -14.80 -10.22
C ALA A 67 23.11 -15.70 -9.34
N LEU A 68 22.59 -16.81 -8.81
CA LEU A 68 23.33 -17.73 -7.94
C LEU A 68 23.99 -18.91 -8.67
N GLN A 69 23.84 -19.02 -10.01
CA GLN A 69 24.31 -20.18 -10.78
C GLN A 69 25.40 -19.83 -11.83
N ILE A 70 26.25 -18.83 -11.58
CA ILE A 70 27.46 -18.62 -12.39
C ILE A 70 28.67 -18.93 -11.50
N PRO A 71 29.16 -20.19 -11.45
CA PRO A 71 30.51 -20.43 -10.97
C PRO A 71 31.50 -19.79 -11.94
N SER A 72 32.33 -18.90 -11.41
CA SER A 72 33.54 -18.38 -12.04
C SER A 72 34.49 -19.48 -12.44
#